data_AF-X1EY82-F1
#
_entry.id   AF-X1EY82-F1
#
_cell.length_a   1.000
_cell.length_b   1.000
_cell.length_c   1.000
_cell.angle_alpha   90.00
_cell.angle_beta   90.00
_cell.angle_gamma   90.00
#
_symmetry.space_group_name_H-M   'P 1'
#
loop_
_entity.id
_entity.type
_entity.pdbx_description
1 polymer ?
#
loop_
_entity_poly.entity_id
_entity_poly.type
_entity_poly.pdbx_seq_one_letter_code
_entity_poly.pdbx_strand_id
1 'polypeptide(L)'
;MPVDGIIREGYSSIDESMITGESIPLEKKAGDEVIGASINKTGSFKFEATRVGKDTTLAQIIRLVDEAQGSKAPIQRLADVIASYFVPIVIGIATITFIVWYFAGPSPALTYAILNFVAVLIIACPCAMGLATPTAIIVGTGKGAEHGVLIRSAETLERSHQIRAVLLDKTGTLTQGEPKVT
;
A
#
# COMPACT_ATOMS: atom_id res chain seq x y z
N MET A 1 -8.22 23.98 15.84
CA MET A 1 -9.69 24.15 15.92
C MET A 1 -10.29 22.77 16.11
N PRO A 2 -11.29 22.60 17.00
CA PRO A 2 -11.78 21.27 17.34
C PRO A 2 -12.66 20.63 16.25
N VAL A 3 -13.45 21.43 15.51
CA VAL A 3 -14.41 20.95 14.50
C VAL A 3 -14.54 21.98 13.36
N ASP A 4 -15.23 21.61 12.28
CA ASP A 4 -15.53 22.53 11.17
C ASP A 4 -16.70 23.44 11.56
N GLY A 5 -16.71 24.69 11.07
CA GLY A 5 -17.78 25.62 11.38
C GLY A 5 -17.71 26.96 10.67
N ILE A 6 -18.59 27.89 11.06
CA ILE A 6 -18.67 29.25 10.50
C ILE A 6 -18.48 30.26 11.63
N ILE A 7 -17.61 31.25 11.42
CA ILE A 7 -17.39 32.32 12.40
C ILE A 7 -18.65 33.18 12.53
N ARG A 8 -19.12 33.38 13.77
CA ARG A 8 -20.26 34.27 14.07
C ARG A 8 -19.80 35.61 14.63
N GLU A 9 -18.76 35.60 15.47
CA GLU A 9 -18.24 36.80 16.12
C GLU A 9 -16.71 36.77 16.16
N GLY A 10 -16.07 37.90 15.90
CA GLY A 10 -14.63 38.07 16.03
C GLY A 10 -13.87 37.94 14.71
N TYR A 11 -12.55 38.00 14.83
CA TYR A 11 -11.59 38.02 13.74
C TYR A 11 -10.30 37.36 14.22
N SER A 12 -9.68 36.56 13.35
CA SER A 12 -8.38 35.96 13.63
C SER A 12 -7.68 35.48 12.36
N SER A 13 -6.37 35.34 12.43
CA SER A 13 -5.59 34.64 11.41
C SER A 13 -5.52 33.13 11.73
N ILE A 14 -5.88 32.29 10.77
CA ILE A 14 -5.90 30.84 10.90
C ILE A 14 -4.88 30.21 9.95
N ASP A 15 -4.06 29.32 10.49
CA ASP A 15 -3.11 28.52 9.74
C ASP A 15 -3.76 27.19 9.34
N GLU A 16 -4.04 27.06 8.05
CA GLU A 16 -4.64 25.88 7.41
C GLU A 16 -3.59 25.02 6.67
N SER A 17 -2.29 25.30 6.85
CA SER A 17 -1.18 24.67 6.08
C SER A 17 -1.18 23.14 6.11
N MET A 18 -1.58 22.54 7.24
CA MET A 18 -1.67 21.08 7.41
C MET A 18 -2.71 20.41 6.50
N ILE A 19 -3.68 21.17 5.96
CA ILE A 19 -4.79 20.65 5.16
C ILE A 19 -4.71 21.18 3.72
N THR A 20 -4.44 22.48 3.55
CA THR A 20 -4.42 23.14 2.23
C THR A 20 -3.04 23.16 1.58
N GLY A 21 -1.96 22.98 2.37
CA GLY A 21 -0.58 23.10 1.88
C GLY A 21 -0.10 24.54 1.68
N GLU A 22 -0.94 25.54 1.95
CA GLU A 22 -0.58 26.96 1.85
C GLU A 22 0.09 27.44 3.14
N SER A 23 1.31 27.97 3.04
CA SER A 23 2.13 28.35 4.20
C SER A 23 1.73 29.67 4.86
N ILE A 24 0.92 30.49 4.17
CA ILE A 24 0.52 31.81 4.66
C ILE A 24 -0.80 31.67 5.43
N PRO A 25 -0.87 32.09 6.71
CA PRO A 25 -2.11 32.10 7.47
C PRO A 25 -3.18 32.96 6.78
N LEU A 26 -4.41 32.46 6.76
CA LEU A 26 -5.55 33.16 6.17
C LEU A 26 -6.27 33.98 7.24
N GLU A 27 -6.57 35.23 6.90
CA GLU A 27 -7.42 36.09 7.73
C GLU A 27 -8.88 35.67 7.59
N LYS A 28 -9.54 35.41 8.73
CA LYS A 28 -10.94 34.96 8.79
C LYS A 28 -11.75 35.88 9.68
N LYS A 29 -12.96 36.22 9.22
CA LYS A 29 -13.93 37.09 9.88
C LYS A 29 -15.30 36.43 9.98
N ALA A 30 -16.24 37.09 10.65
CA ALA A 30 -17.62 36.65 10.74
C ALA A 30 -18.21 36.35 9.34
N GLY A 31 -18.78 35.16 9.19
CA GLY A 31 -19.30 34.61 7.92
C GLY A 31 -18.37 33.60 7.24
N ASP A 32 -17.08 33.57 7.58
CA ASP A 32 -16.13 32.67 6.94
C ASP A 32 -16.16 31.25 7.54
N GLU A 33 -15.90 30.25 6.69
CA GLU A 33 -15.73 28.86 7.11
C GLU A 33 -14.36 28.62 7.75
N VAL A 34 -14.36 27.76 8.76
CA VAL A 34 -13.18 27.29 9.49
C VAL A 34 -13.14 25.77 9.40
N ILE A 35 -11.97 25.25 9.04
CA ILE A 35 -11.74 23.80 8.94
C ILE A 35 -11.19 23.28 10.28
N GLY A 36 -11.72 22.16 10.76
CA GLY A 36 -11.23 21.44 11.92
C GLY A 36 -9.76 21.04 11.75
N ALA A 37 -9.04 20.92 12.86
CA ALA A 37 -7.58 20.72 12.94
C ALA A 37 -6.69 21.90 12.47
N SER A 38 -7.24 22.98 11.92
CA SER A 38 -6.48 24.21 11.62
C SER A 38 -6.03 24.94 12.89
N ILE A 39 -4.92 25.67 12.86
CA ILE A 39 -4.33 26.31 14.05
C ILE A 39 -4.73 27.79 14.09
N ASN A 40 -5.41 28.21 15.15
CA ASN A 40 -5.67 29.63 15.38
C ASN A 40 -4.36 30.31 15.82
N LYS A 41 -3.93 31.39 15.14
CA LYS A 41 -2.69 32.09 15.46
C LYS A 41 -2.96 33.32 16.33
N THR A 42 -3.39 34.43 15.72
CA THR A 42 -3.56 35.72 16.41
C THR A 42 -5.00 36.19 16.34
N GLY A 43 -5.68 36.19 17.49
CA GLY A 43 -7.06 36.62 17.63
C GLY A 43 -7.93 35.62 18.41
N SER A 44 -9.16 36.01 18.68
CA SER A 44 -10.17 35.14 19.27
C SER A 44 -11.51 35.37 18.58
N PHE A 45 -12.25 34.30 18.38
CA PHE A 45 -13.54 34.33 17.70
C PHE A 45 -14.45 33.25 18.27
N LYS A 46 -15.75 33.47 18.13
CA LYS A 46 -16.77 32.44 18.34
C LYS A 46 -17.27 31.97 17.00
N PHE A 47 -17.33 30.66 16.84
CA PHE A 47 -17.83 30.04 15.62
C PHE A 47 -18.90 29.00 15.97
N GLU A 48 -19.84 28.82 15.05
CA GLU A 48 -20.88 27.81 15.12
C GLU A 48 -20.39 26.54 14.43
N ALA A 49 -20.46 25.40 15.11
CA ALA A 49 -20.06 24.12 14.55
C ALA A 49 -21.06 23.68 13.47
N THR A 50 -20.58 23.43 12.25
CA THR A 50 -21.40 22.97 11.12
C THR A 50 -21.23 21.50 10.82
N ARG A 51 -20.01 20.96 10.97
CA ARG A 51 -19.72 19.53 10.79
C ARG A 51 -18.87 19.02 11.95
N VAL A 52 -19.31 17.92 12.55
CA VAL A 52 -18.68 17.32 13.74
C VAL A 52 -18.46 15.83 13.57
N GLY A 53 -17.47 15.26 14.27
CA GLY A 53 -17.16 13.84 14.20
C GLY A 53 -16.81 13.38 12.79
N LYS A 54 -17.57 12.41 12.26
CA LYS A 54 -17.32 11.76 10.96
C LYS A 54 -17.56 12.68 9.75
N ASP A 55 -18.28 13.78 9.95
CA ASP A 55 -18.62 14.71 8.88
C ASP A 55 -17.57 15.81 8.71
N THR A 56 -16.57 15.88 9.59
CA THR A 56 -15.48 16.86 9.47
C THR A 56 -14.63 16.60 8.22
N THR A 57 -14.08 17.66 7.66
CA THR A 57 -13.19 17.59 6.49
C THR A 57 -12.02 16.62 6.72
N LEU A 58 -11.40 16.65 7.90
CA LEU A 58 -10.34 15.71 8.26
C LEU A 58 -10.82 14.25 8.29
N ALA A 59 -12.00 13.97 8.85
CA ALA A 59 -12.55 12.62 8.87
C ALA A 59 -12.87 12.10 7.45
N GLN A 60 -13.31 12.98 6.54
CA GLN A 60 -13.51 12.62 5.13
C GLN A 60 -12.18 12.30 4.45
N ILE A 61 -11.12 13.07 4.70
CA ILE A 61 -9.76 12.79 4.19
C ILE A 61 -9.27 11.43 4.71
N ILE A 62 -9.42 11.16 6.02
CA ILE A 62 -9.04 9.87 6.61
C ILE A 62 -9.80 8.73 5.95
N ARG A 63 -11.12 8.87 5.74
CA ARG A 63 -11.93 7.84 5.08
C ARG A 63 -11.47 7.58 3.65
N LEU A 64 -11.19 8.64 2.88
CA LEU A 64 -10.67 8.51 1.51
C LEU A 64 -9.30 7.81 1.49
N VAL A 65 -8.44 8.10 2.46
CA VAL A 65 -7.14 7.42 2.60
C VAL A 65 -7.32 5.95 2.98
N ASP A 66 -8.23 5.64 3.91
CA ASP A 66 -8.50 4.26 4.34
C ASP A 66 -9.13 3.42 3.21
N GLU A 67 -10.08 4.00 2.47
CA GLU A 67 -10.66 3.41 1.26
C GLU A 67 -9.57 3.13 0.20
N ALA A 68 -8.58 4.03 0.06
CA ALA A 68 -7.47 3.86 -0.85
C ALA A 68 -6.41 2.85 -0.36
N GLN A 69 -6.20 2.72 0.95
CA GLN A 69 -5.23 1.79 1.55
C GLN A 69 -5.78 0.37 1.75
N GLY A 70 -7.10 0.17 1.69
CA GLY A 70 -7.77 -1.12 1.88
C GLY A 70 -7.59 -2.17 0.77
N SER A 71 -6.80 -1.91 -0.28
CA SER A 71 -6.60 -2.87 -1.37
C SER A 71 -5.43 -3.82 -1.09
N LYS A 72 -5.70 -5.14 -1.10
CA LYS A 72 -4.69 -6.19 -0.87
C LYS A 72 -3.49 -6.08 -1.82
N ALA A 73 -2.30 -6.24 -1.24
CA ALA A 73 -1.02 -6.29 -1.96
C ALA A 73 -1.02 -7.33 -3.11
N PRO A 74 -0.59 -6.96 -4.33
CA PRO A 74 -0.71 -7.77 -5.53
C PRO A 74 0.24 -8.98 -5.62
N ILE A 75 1.42 -9.00 -4.98
CA ILE A 75 2.41 -10.08 -5.21
C ILE A 75 2.03 -11.46 -4.69
N GLN A 76 1.18 -11.57 -3.66
CA GLN A 76 0.70 -12.88 -3.19
C GLN A 76 0.02 -13.64 -4.35
N ARG A 77 -0.55 -12.90 -5.32
CA ARG A 77 -1.16 -13.47 -6.52
C ARG A 77 -0.17 -14.11 -7.48
N LEU A 78 1.08 -13.65 -7.61
CA LEU A 78 1.98 -14.20 -8.64
C LEU A 78 2.42 -15.63 -8.28
N ALA A 79 2.86 -15.85 -7.04
CA ALA A 79 3.21 -17.19 -6.55
C ALA A 79 1.98 -18.10 -6.54
N ASP A 80 0.82 -17.59 -6.09
CA ASP A 80 -0.44 -18.34 -6.09
C ASP A 80 -0.88 -18.71 -7.50
N VAL A 81 -0.70 -17.82 -8.48
CA VAL A 81 -1.00 -18.08 -9.90
C VAL A 81 -0.08 -19.16 -10.45
N ILE A 82 1.23 -19.04 -10.24
CA ILE A 82 2.18 -20.06 -10.72
C ILE A 82 1.84 -21.41 -10.08
N ALA A 83 1.59 -21.47 -8.77
CA ALA A 83 1.18 -22.69 -8.09
C ALA A 83 -0.15 -23.25 -8.63
N SER A 84 -1.11 -22.38 -8.96
CA SER A 84 -2.42 -22.78 -9.50
C SER A 84 -2.34 -23.49 -10.85
N TYR A 85 -1.35 -23.15 -11.68
CA TYR A 85 -1.08 -23.84 -12.94
C TYR A 85 -0.12 -25.02 -12.77
N PHE A 86 0.90 -24.86 -11.93
CA PHE A 86 1.95 -25.86 -11.74
C PHE A 86 1.44 -27.14 -11.08
N VAL A 87 0.61 -27.04 -10.04
CA VAL A 87 0.10 -28.20 -9.30
C VAL A 87 -0.74 -29.13 -10.19
N PRO A 88 -1.74 -28.67 -10.96
CA PRO A 88 -2.48 -29.53 -11.89
C PRO A 88 -1.61 -30.18 -12.97
N ILE A 89 -0.62 -29.46 -13.50
CA ILE A 89 0.30 -29.99 -14.53
C ILE A 89 1.13 -31.13 -13.95
N VAL A 90 1.72 -30.95 -12.77
CA VAL A 90 2.53 -31.97 -12.09
C VAL A 90 1.70 -33.21 -11.76
N ILE A 91 0.47 -33.03 -11.25
CA ILE A 91 -0.45 -34.14 -11.00
C ILE A 91 -0.75 -34.88 -12.30
N GLY A 92 -1.03 -34.17 -13.39
CA GLY A 92 -1.25 -34.76 -14.71
C GLY A 92 -0.05 -35.60 -15.20
N ILE A 93 1.17 -35.07 -15.09
CA ILE A 93 2.40 -35.78 -15.46
C ILE A 93 2.62 -37.00 -14.56
N ALA A 94 2.39 -36.88 -13.26
CA ALA A 94 2.50 -37.99 -12.32
C ALA A 94 1.51 -39.11 -12.67
N THR A 95 0.24 -38.77 -12.93
CA THR A 95 -0.79 -39.74 -13.35
C THR A 95 -0.43 -40.43 -14.67
N ILE A 96 0.05 -39.68 -15.68
CA ILE A 96 0.51 -40.27 -16.95
C ILE A 96 1.68 -41.23 -16.69
N THR A 97 2.64 -40.84 -15.86
CA THR A 97 3.79 -41.68 -15.49
C THR A 97 3.31 -42.97 -14.82
N PHE A 98 2.37 -42.89 -13.89
CA PHE A 98 1.76 -44.06 -13.25
C PHE A 98 1.14 -45.01 -14.27
N ILE A 99 0.34 -44.50 -15.21
CA ILE A 99 -0.33 -45.30 -16.25
C ILE A 99 0.70 -46.01 -17.14
N VAL A 100 1.73 -45.29 -17.61
CA VAL A 100 2.76 -45.85 -18.49
C VAL A 100 3.51 -46.98 -17.79
N TRP A 101 3.95 -46.77 -16.55
CA TRP A 101 4.69 -47.79 -15.79
C TRP A 101 3.81 -48.96 -15.34
N TYR A 102 2.49 -48.75 -15.19
CA TYR A 102 1.56 -49.83 -14.90
C TYR A 102 1.39 -50.79 -16.09
N PHE A 103 1.34 -50.28 -17.33
CA PHE A 103 1.14 -51.09 -18.54
C PHE A 103 2.44 -51.60 -19.19
N ALA A 104 3.51 -50.81 -19.15
CA ALA A 104 4.78 -51.12 -19.84
C ALA A 104 5.93 -51.47 -18.87
N GLY A 105 5.70 -51.41 -17.55
CA GLY A 105 6.75 -51.63 -16.56
C GLY A 105 7.08 -53.11 -16.32
N PRO A 106 8.33 -53.40 -15.90
CA PRO A 106 8.72 -54.76 -15.51
C PRO A 106 7.98 -55.21 -14.23
N SER A 107 7.80 -56.52 -14.08
CA SER A 107 7.15 -57.08 -12.89
C SER A 107 8.03 -56.88 -11.64
N PRO A 108 7.49 -56.40 -10.50
CA PRO A 108 6.09 -56.05 -10.23
C PRO A 108 5.73 -54.61 -10.67
N ALA A 109 4.87 -54.51 -11.70
CA ALA A 109 4.51 -53.24 -12.35
C ALA A 109 3.84 -52.24 -11.40
N LEU A 110 3.01 -52.71 -10.45
CA LEU A 110 2.33 -51.86 -9.48
C LEU A 110 3.32 -51.12 -8.57
N THR A 111 4.34 -51.82 -8.07
CA THR A 111 5.36 -51.22 -7.19
C THR A 111 6.17 -50.17 -7.95
N TYR A 112 6.60 -50.48 -9.18
CA TYR A 112 7.34 -49.53 -10.02
C TYR A 112 6.48 -48.32 -10.42
N ALA A 113 5.20 -48.50 -10.70
CA ALA A 113 4.29 -47.41 -11.03
C ALA A 113 4.09 -46.44 -9.86
N ILE A 114 3.87 -46.96 -8.64
CA ILE A 114 3.72 -46.12 -7.43
C ILE A 114 5.02 -45.41 -7.08
N LEU A 115 6.17 -46.08 -7.16
CA LEU A 115 7.48 -45.47 -6.89
C LEU A 115 7.75 -44.30 -7.84
N ASN A 116 7.53 -44.48 -9.14
CA ASN A 116 7.75 -43.41 -10.12
C ASN A 116 6.73 -42.27 -9.98
N PHE A 117 5.46 -42.57 -9.67
CA PHE A 117 4.44 -41.56 -9.36
C PHE A 117 4.87 -40.66 -8.19
N VAL A 118 5.27 -41.27 -7.07
CA VAL A 118 5.70 -40.53 -5.87
C VAL A 118 7.01 -39.77 -6.14
N ALA A 119 7.95 -40.35 -6.89
CA ALA A 119 9.20 -39.69 -7.25
C ALA A 119 8.96 -38.39 -8.04
N VAL A 120 8.03 -38.41 -9.01
CA VAL A 120 7.65 -37.22 -9.79
C VAL A 120 7.08 -36.14 -8.87
N LEU A 121 6.20 -36.49 -7.94
CA LEU A 121 5.62 -35.53 -7.00
C LEU A 121 6.66 -34.91 -6.05
N ILE A 122 7.60 -35.73 -5.54
CA ILE A 122 8.65 -35.26 -4.62
C ILE A 122 9.59 -34.29 -5.34
N ILE A 123 10.07 -34.66 -6.53
CA ILE A 123 11.02 -33.84 -7.31
C ILE A 123 10.37 -32.52 -7.76
N ALA A 124 9.07 -32.53 -7.99
CA ALA A 124 8.33 -31.34 -8.42
C ALA A 124 8.11 -30.31 -7.31
N CYS A 125 8.36 -30.62 -6.03
CA CYS A 125 8.07 -29.71 -4.92
C CYS A 125 8.86 -28.38 -5.05
N PRO A 126 8.18 -27.22 -5.25
CA PRO A 126 8.85 -25.95 -5.54
C PRO A 126 9.31 -25.23 -4.26
N CYS A 127 10.10 -25.89 -3.41
CA CYS A 127 10.52 -25.35 -2.10
C CYS A 127 11.17 -23.96 -2.18
N ALA A 128 11.91 -23.67 -3.24
CA ALA A 128 12.59 -22.38 -3.43
C ALA A 128 11.62 -21.22 -3.75
N MET A 129 10.46 -21.51 -4.34
CA MET A 129 9.51 -20.49 -4.79
C MET A 129 8.93 -19.70 -3.62
N GLY A 130 8.71 -20.35 -2.48
CA GLY A 130 8.18 -19.70 -1.27
C GLY A 130 9.15 -18.73 -0.59
N LEU A 131 10.45 -18.84 -0.86
CA LEU A 131 11.49 -18.01 -0.26
C LEU A 131 12.02 -16.92 -1.20
N ALA A 132 11.91 -17.10 -2.51
CA ALA A 132 12.46 -16.17 -3.50
C ALA A 132 11.95 -14.72 -3.29
N THR A 133 10.63 -14.55 -3.14
CA THR A 133 9.98 -13.25 -2.96
C THR A 133 10.37 -12.53 -1.66
N PRO A 134 10.25 -13.13 -0.46
CA PRO A 134 10.63 -12.45 0.78
C PRO A 134 12.11 -12.11 0.82
N THR A 135 12.99 -12.98 0.31
CA THR A 135 14.44 -12.68 0.25
C THR A 135 14.72 -11.48 -0.65
N ALA A 136 14.11 -11.41 -1.84
CA ALA A 136 14.28 -10.27 -2.74
C ALA A 136 13.78 -8.96 -2.11
N ILE A 137 12.64 -8.99 -1.41
CA ILE A 137 12.08 -7.82 -0.72
C ILE A 137 13.01 -7.35 0.39
N ILE A 138 13.48 -8.24 1.27
CA ILE A 138 14.34 -7.88 2.41
C ILE A 138 15.65 -7.25 1.93
N VAL A 139 16.28 -7.84 0.91
CA VAL A 139 17.51 -7.28 0.33
C VAL A 139 17.22 -5.95 -0.38
N GLY A 140 16.12 -5.84 -1.11
CA GLY A 140 15.73 -4.62 -1.82
C GLY A 140 15.42 -3.45 -0.88
N THR A 141 14.68 -3.70 0.21
CA THR A 141 14.40 -2.67 1.23
C THR A 141 15.66 -2.27 2.00
N GLY A 142 16.52 -3.23 2.33
CA GLY A 142 17.84 -2.96 2.92
C GLY A 142 18.69 -2.06 2.02
N LYS A 143 18.72 -2.35 0.71
CA LYS A 143 19.47 -1.55 -0.25
C LYS A 143 18.90 -0.14 -0.45
N GLY A 144 17.58 0.00 -0.40
CA GLY A 144 16.91 1.30 -0.41
C GLY A 144 17.27 2.15 0.81
N ALA A 145 17.31 1.52 1.99
CA ALA A 145 17.68 2.21 3.23
C ALA A 145 19.12 2.75 3.20
N GLU A 146 20.07 2.03 2.59
CA GLU A 146 21.45 2.52 2.38
C GLU A 146 21.51 3.81 1.54
N HIS A 147 20.49 4.09 0.73
CA HIS A 147 20.38 5.29 -0.12
C HIS A 147 19.41 6.34 0.46
N GLY A 148 19.01 6.20 1.74
CA GLY A 148 18.07 7.12 2.38
C GLY A 148 16.61 6.96 1.94
N VAL A 149 16.28 5.88 1.23
CA VAL A 149 14.91 5.58 0.78
C VAL A 149 14.29 4.55 1.72
N LEU A 150 13.42 5.01 2.61
CA LEU A 150 12.72 4.16 3.57
C LEU A 150 11.42 3.60 2.98
N ILE A 151 11.44 2.32 2.61
CA ILE A 151 10.28 1.65 2.03
C ILE A 151 9.49 0.94 3.14
N ARG A 152 8.28 1.45 3.42
CA ARG A 152 7.44 0.97 4.53
C ARG A 152 6.68 -0.33 4.24
N SER A 153 6.52 -0.72 2.97
CA SER A 153 5.80 -1.93 2.60
C SER A 153 6.40 -2.64 1.38
N ALA A 154 6.31 -3.97 1.36
CA ALA A 154 6.71 -4.80 0.22
C ALA A 154 5.95 -4.43 -1.07
N GLU A 155 4.66 -4.12 -0.94
CA GLU A 155 3.83 -3.68 -2.06
C GLU A 155 4.35 -2.38 -2.68
N THR A 156 4.78 -1.43 -1.85
CA THR A 156 5.34 -0.17 -2.35
C THR A 156 6.60 -0.42 -3.18
N LEU A 157 7.50 -1.30 -2.71
CA LEU A 157 8.71 -1.67 -3.46
C LEU A 157 8.34 -2.29 -4.82
N GLU A 158 7.37 -3.20 -4.83
CA GLU A 158 6.90 -3.84 -6.06
C GLU A 158 6.27 -2.81 -7.00
N ARG A 159 5.27 -2.04 -6.56
CA ARG A 159 4.56 -1.09 -7.44
C ARG A 159 5.45 0.05 -7.94
N SER A 160 6.57 0.32 -7.25
CA SER A 160 7.51 1.37 -7.65
C SER A 160 8.03 1.21 -9.09
N HIS A 161 8.24 -0.03 -9.57
CA HIS A 161 8.70 -0.25 -10.95
C HIS A 161 7.64 0.08 -12.01
N GLN A 162 6.36 0.19 -11.62
CA GLN A 162 5.24 0.48 -12.52
C GLN A 162 4.86 1.96 -12.53
N ILE A 163 5.54 2.81 -11.74
CA ILE A 163 5.26 4.24 -11.69
C ILE A 163 5.62 4.86 -13.05
N ARG A 164 4.63 5.52 -13.67
CA ARG A 164 4.79 6.22 -14.97
C ARG A 164 4.77 7.73 -14.84
N ALA A 165 4.25 8.24 -13.74
CA ALA A 165 4.13 9.66 -13.45
C ALA A 165 4.35 9.89 -11.97
N VAL A 166 5.04 10.98 -11.62
CA VAL A 166 5.27 11.42 -10.25
C VAL A 166 4.65 12.80 -10.11
N LEU A 167 3.63 12.92 -9.26
CA LEU A 167 3.07 14.21 -8.88
C LEU A 167 3.76 14.63 -7.58
N LEU A 168 4.38 15.80 -7.61
CA LEU A 168 5.13 16.33 -6.48
C LEU A 168 4.31 17.46 -5.87
N ASP A 169 4.16 17.42 -4.54
CA ASP A 169 3.63 18.57 -3.83
C ASP A 169 4.63 19.74 -3.94
N LYS A 170 4.14 20.98 -3.95
CA LYS A 170 5.02 22.15 -4.08
C LYS A 170 5.69 22.42 -2.75
N THR A 171 4.89 22.65 -1.73
CA THR A 171 5.34 23.15 -0.43
C THR A 171 5.99 22.02 0.37
N GLY A 172 7.25 22.18 0.78
CA GLY A 172 7.95 21.19 1.61
C GLY A 172 8.46 19.93 0.89
N THR A 173 8.09 19.73 -0.39
CA THR A 173 8.71 18.72 -1.27
C THR A 173 9.64 19.38 -2.29
N LEU A 174 9.14 20.35 -3.08
CA LEU A 174 9.97 21.10 -4.03
C LEU A 174 10.59 22.34 -3.39
N THR A 175 9.91 22.95 -2.42
CA THR A 175 10.40 24.13 -1.70
C THR A 175 10.92 23.76 -0.32
N GLN A 176 11.73 24.65 0.28
CA GLN A 176 12.21 24.49 1.66
C GLN A 176 11.09 24.60 2.71
N GLY A 177 9.85 24.93 2.32
CA GLY A 177 8.71 25.10 3.23
C GLY A 177 8.78 26.37 4.09
N GLU A 178 9.89 27.10 4.05
CA GLU A 178 10.10 28.31 4.83
C GLU A 178 10.20 29.55 3.92
N PRO A 179 9.47 30.64 4.22
CA PRO A 179 9.59 31.88 3.48
C PRO A 179 10.95 32.55 3.77
N LYS A 180 11.68 32.88 2.71
CA LYS A 180 12.94 33.63 2.79
C LYS A 180 12.78 34.95 2.02
N VAL A 181 13.18 36.05 2.63
CA VAL A 181 13.22 37.35 1.93
C VAL A 181 14.32 37.28 0.87
N THR A 182 13.95 37.55 -0.37
CA THR A 182 14.80 37.62 -1.55
C THR A 182 14.88 39.04 -2.09
#